data_AF-A0A1H6IKU4-F1
#
_entry.id   AF-A0A1H6IKU4-F1
#
_cell.length_a   1.000
_cell.length_b   1.000
_cell.length_c   1.000
_cell.angle_alpha   90.00
_cell.angle_beta   90.00
_cell.angle_gamma   90.00
#
_symmetry.space_group_name_H-M   'P 1'
#
loop_
_entity.id
_entity.type
_entity.pdbx_description
1 polymer ?
#
loop_
_entity_poly.entity_id
_entity_poly.type
_entity_poly.pdbx_seq_one_letter_code
_entity_poly.pdbx_strand_id
1 'polypeptide(L)'
;MAHNLNFNDRTGKYSFFSVKEKVWHNLGQIVEEHPTSEEAIKFAGLDYEVEKSPLVTKGAGLVESQDGLKVSDSELEVPNYYANIRTDNNMVLGVVGKDYHIVQNREAFSFFDAIVGGGKGILYETAGALGNGERIFITAKLPDHIRVGNGEDITEKYIFLTTSHDGSGSITAAFTPIRIVCQNTLNASLKNMSNVVRIRHTSGAKQRLEDAHKVMGLANKLSNQLEETFNYWAKIKIGDAEMKKLIQLALCPNKETLNHLQKGNFEELSTVFKNTVDNAFTYAMMSDAQQMETTKGTLFGAYNAVTGFYQNVKTYKDDEAKLQSIIMGGTAQMRSQKAFELCENVAHFGADIFKMN
;
A
#
# COMPACT_ATOMS: atom_id res chain seq x y z
N MET A 1 11.23 6.00 -13.61
CA MET A 1 11.79 5.83 -12.25
C MET A 1 10.65 5.37 -11.35
N ALA A 2 10.71 4.15 -10.82
CA ALA A 2 9.52 3.46 -10.32
C ALA A 2 9.12 3.79 -8.88
N HIS A 3 9.97 4.45 -8.08
CA HIS A 3 9.57 4.94 -6.76
C HIS A 3 8.55 6.09 -6.86
N ASN A 4 8.64 6.90 -7.94
CA ASN A 4 7.89 8.13 -8.19
C ASN A 4 7.85 9.11 -6.99
N LEU A 5 8.76 8.97 -6.03
CA LEU A 5 8.92 9.90 -4.92
C LEU A 5 9.30 11.28 -5.45
N ASN A 6 8.69 12.31 -4.88
CA ASN A 6 9.00 13.68 -5.22
C ASN A 6 10.45 14.02 -4.84
N PHE A 7 11.19 14.52 -5.82
CA PHE A 7 12.52 15.06 -5.63
C PHE A 7 12.45 16.58 -5.66
N ASN A 8 12.99 17.23 -4.64
CA ASN A 8 13.04 18.68 -4.55
C ASN A 8 14.40 19.16 -5.09
N ASP A 9 14.40 19.62 -6.35
CA ASP A 9 15.61 20.11 -7.04
C ASP A 9 16.32 21.25 -6.31
N ARG A 10 15.60 22.05 -5.51
CA ARG A 10 16.19 23.16 -4.76
C ARG A 10 17.00 22.68 -3.54
N THR A 11 16.56 21.61 -2.91
CA THR A 11 17.19 21.08 -1.68
C THR A 11 18.06 19.85 -1.94
N GLY A 12 17.93 19.23 -3.12
CA GLY A 12 18.58 17.96 -3.46
C GLY A 12 18.06 16.77 -2.65
N LYS A 13 16.88 16.88 -2.03
CA LYS A 13 16.30 15.87 -1.14
C LYS A 13 15.01 15.29 -1.71
N TYR A 14 14.77 14.02 -1.39
CA TYR A 14 13.47 13.39 -1.62
C TYR A 14 12.50 13.74 -0.49
N SER A 15 11.26 14.04 -0.86
CA SER A 15 10.15 14.32 0.06
C SER A 15 9.60 12.99 0.62
N PHE A 16 10.35 12.40 1.56
CA PHE A 16 10.02 11.12 2.19
C PHE A 16 10.75 10.96 3.53
N PHE A 17 10.07 10.37 4.53
CA PHE A 17 10.73 9.83 5.72
C PHE A 17 10.26 8.41 6.09
N SER A 18 11.11 7.71 6.84
CA SER A 18 10.87 6.38 7.40
C SER A 18 11.45 6.26 8.81
N VAL A 19 10.70 5.66 9.74
CA VAL A 19 11.22 5.32 11.08
C VAL A 19 12.02 4.00 11.05
N LYS A 20 13.23 4.01 11.63
CA LYS A 20 14.17 2.88 11.86
C LYS A 20 14.68 2.14 10.61
N GLU A 21 13.80 1.69 9.73
CA GLU A 21 14.18 0.84 8.60
C GLU A 21 14.53 1.66 7.37
N LYS A 22 15.66 1.28 6.75
CA LYS A 22 15.97 1.63 5.37
C LYS A 22 14.96 0.94 4.46
N VAL A 23 14.14 1.73 3.81
CA VAL A 23 13.29 1.26 2.72
C VAL A 23 14.14 0.92 1.51
N TRP A 24 13.69 -0.02 0.69
CA TRP A 24 14.46 -0.62 -0.39
C TRP A 24 15.15 0.36 -1.37
N HIS A 25 14.57 1.55 -1.59
CA HIS A 25 15.15 2.54 -2.49
C HIS A 25 16.26 3.39 -1.84
N ASN A 26 16.46 3.32 -0.52
CA ASN A 26 17.45 4.12 0.23
C ASN A 26 17.33 5.65 -0.03
N LEU A 27 16.11 6.15 -0.25
CA LEU A 27 15.84 7.58 -0.48
C LEU A 27 15.09 8.17 0.71
N GLY A 28 15.24 9.48 0.89
CA GLY A 28 14.58 10.25 1.95
C GLY A 28 15.30 10.16 3.30
N GLN A 29 14.63 10.63 4.35
CA GLN A 29 15.18 10.72 5.70
C GLN A 29 14.80 9.51 6.54
N ILE A 30 15.76 9.00 7.33
CA ILE A 30 15.50 7.95 8.31
C ILE A 30 15.61 8.54 9.70
N VAL A 31 14.61 8.26 10.54
CA VAL A 31 14.54 8.76 11.91
C VAL A 31 14.52 7.60 12.89
N GLU A 32 15.17 7.76 14.04
CA GLU A 32 15.28 6.70 15.05
C GLU A 32 14.01 6.58 15.89
N GLU A 33 13.43 7.71 16.25
CA GLU A 33 12.22 7.82 17.07
C GLU A 33 11.02 8.22 16.22
N HIS A 34 9.84 7.79 16.65
CA HIS A 34 8.58 8.14 15.99
C HIS A 34 8.29 9.64 16.18
N PRO A 35 8.22 10.44 15.10
CA PRO A 35 8.05 11.88 15.19
C PRO A 35 6.62 12.29 15.56
N THR A 36 6.48 13.48 16.12
CA THR A 36 5.19 14.20 16.20
C THR A 36 4.71 14.60 14.79
N SER A 37 3.44 15.00 14.63
CA SER A 37 2.94 15.47 13.33
C SER A 37 3.71 16.69 12.80
N GLU A 38 4.07 17.61 13.70
CA GLU A 38 4.85 18.81 13.38
C GLU A 38 6.27 18.47 12.87
N GLU A 39 6.89 17.44 13.43
CA GLU A 39 8.19 16.95 12.97
C GLU A 39 8.06 16.11 11.69
N ALA A 40 7.07 15.22 11.64
CA ALA A 40 6.84 14.29 10.56
C ALA A 40 6.61 15.00 9.23
N ILE A 41 5.80 16.07 9.21
CA ILE A 41 5.53 16.85 7.99
C ILE A 41 6.79 17.52 7.46
N LYS A 42 7.68 17.99 8.36
CA LYS A 42 8.96 18.61 8.01
C LYS A 42 9.95 17.56 7.50
N PHE A 43 10.10 16.42 8.19
CA PHE A 43 10.96 15.32 7.76
C PHE A 43 10.53 14.75 6.41
N ALA A 44 9.22 14.71 6.14
CA ALA A 44 8.68 14.28 4.86
C ALA A 44 8.88 15.29 3.72
N GLY A 45 9.30 16.54 4.00
CA GLY A 45 9.31 17.61 3.00
C GLY A 45 7.92 18.00 2.50
N LEU A 46 6.89 17.78 3.33
CA LEU A 46 5.48 18.00 2.99
C LEU A 46 4.92 19.31 3.53
N ASP A 47 5.76 20.12 4.17
CA ASP A 47 5.37 21.37 4.83
C ASP A 47 5.18 22.56 3.88
N TYR A 48 4.65 22.29 2.69
CA TYR A 48 4.30 23.29 1.68
C TYR A 48 2.79 23.53 1.65
N GLU A 49 2.40 24.75 1.29
CA GLU A 49 0.99 25.10 1.09
C GLU A 49 0.62 24.99 -0.38
N VAL A 50 -0.64 24.66 -0.63
CA VAL A 50 -1.22 24.60 -1.97
C VAL A 50 -2.30 25.65 -2.09
N GLU A 51 -2.24 26.45 -3.15
CA GLU A 51 -3.23 27.48 -3.47
C GLU A 51 -3.95 27.14 -4.77
N LYS A 52 -5.21 27.57 -4.87
CA LYS A 52 -6.07 27.39 -6.04
C LYS A 52 -6.10 28.69 -6.84
N SER A 53 -5.47 28.71 -8.02
CA SER A 53 -5.39 29.87 -8.91
C SER A 53 -6.32 29.71 -10.13
N PRO A 54 -6.99 30.77 -10.62
CA PRO A 54 -7.71 30.73 -11.88
C PRO A 54 -6.82 30.22 -13.03
N LEU A 55 -7.38 29.36 -13.89
CA LEU A 55 -6.65 28.84 -15.04
C LEU A 55 -6.78 29.82 -16.21
N VAL A 56 -5.65 30.27 -16.73
CA VAL A 56 -5.57 31.09 -17.94
C VAL A 56 -4.89 30.32 -19.07
N THR A 57 -5.35 30.53 -20.30
CA THR A 57 -4.71 30.01 -21.52
C THR A 57 -4.36 31.15 -22.46
N LYS A 58 -3.46 30.89 -23.41
CA LYS A 58 -3.13 31.86 -24.45
C LYS A 58 -4.11 31.76 -25.61
N GLY A 59 -4.81 32.85 -25.88
CA GLY A 59 -5.57 33.05 -27.11
C GLY A 59 -4.74 33.86 -28.12
N ALA A 60 -4.75 33.44 -29.37
CA ALA A 60 -4.27 34.26 -30.47
C ALA A 60 -5.43 35.11 -31.00
N GLY A 61 -5.43 36.41 -30.70
CA GLY A 61 -6.33 37.38 -31.32
C GLY A 61 -5.67 38.02 -32.53
N LEU A 62 -6.43 38.35 -33.57
CA LEU A 62 -5.98 39.26 -34.61
C LEU A 62 -6.43 40.67 -34.24
N VAL A 63 -5.48 41.57 -34.05
CA VAL A 63 -5.73 43.00 -33.82
C VAL A 63 -5.32 43.76 -35.07
N GLU A 64 -6.28 44.47 -35.66
CA GLU A 64 -6.02 45.33 -36.82
C GLU A 64 -5.33 46.61 -36.34
N SER A 65 -4.11 46.85 -36.83
CA SER A 65 -3.31 48.05 -36.57
C SER A 65 -3.09 48.80 -37.89
N GLN A 66 -2.57 50.04 -37.82
CA GLN A 66 -2.20 50.83 -39.01
C GLN A 66 -1.19 50.13 -39.94
N ASP A 67 -0.49 49.10 -39.44
CA ASP A 67 0.47 48.27 -40.20
C ASP A 67 -0.12 46.92 -40.68
N GLY A 68 -1.43 46.68 -40.53
CA GLY A 68 -2.11 45.43 -40.85
C GLY A 68 -2.55 44.59 -39.63
N LEU A 69 -3.03 43.36 -39.89
CA LEU A 69 -3.46 42.40 -38.86
C LEU A 69 -2.23 41.86 -38.09
N LYS A 70 -2.11 42.21 -36.81
CA LYS A 70 -1.09 41.67 -35.89
C LYS A 70 -1.71 40.62 -34.98
N VAL A 71 -1.00 39.52 -34.75
CA VAL A 71 -1.37 38.54 -33.72
C VAL A 71 -1.06 39.17 -32.36
N SER A 72 -2.08 39.41 -31.53
CA SER A 72 -1.91 39.78 -30.13
C SER A 72 -2.09 38.55 -29.25
N ASP A 73 -1.11 38.27 -28.41
CA ASP A 73 -1.29 37.33 -27.30
C ASP A 73 -2.31 37.94 -26.33
N SER A 74 -3.44 37.24 -26.16
CA SER A 74 -4.45 37.58 -25.16
C SER A 74 -4.53 36.44 -24.13
N GLU A 75 -4.63 36.78 -22.86
CA GLU A 75 -4.93 35.79 -21.83
C GLU A 75 -6.44 35.56 -21.79
N LEU A 76 -6.84 34.30 -21.96
CA LEU A 76 -8.22 33.85 -21.86
C LEU A 76 -8.36 33.07 -20.57
N GLU A 77 -9.15 33.57 -19.63
CA GLU A 77 -9.55 32.79 -18.46
C GLU A 77 -10.40 31.60 -18.90
N VAL A 78 -10.13 30.42 -18.35
CA VAL A 78 -10.85 29.18 -18.60
C VAL A 78 -11.91 29.03 -17.49
N PRO A 79 -13.19 29.34 -17.74
CA PRO A 79 -14.17 29.47 -16.66
C PRO A 79 -14.40 28.15 -15.93
N ASN A 80 -14.50 28.20 -14.61
CA ASN A 80 -14.70 27.05 -13.71
C ASN A 80 -13.52 26.07 -13.61
N TYR A 81 -12.36 26.39 -14.18
CA TYR A 81 -11.13 25.61 -14.06
C TYR A 81 -10.05 26.42 -13.34
N TYR A 82 -9.28 25.70 -12.53
CA TYR A 82 -8.27 26.29 -11.66
C TYR A 82 -7.03 25.40 -11.67
N ALA A 83 -5.85 26.00 -11.53
CA ALA A 83 -4.61 25.29 -11.27
C ALA A 83 -4.36 25.27 -9.76
N ASN A 84 -4.08 24.09 -9.21
CA ASN A 84 -3.54 23.99 -7.86
C ASN A 84 -2.01 24.12 -7.94
N ILE A 85 -1.44 25.01 -7.14
CA ILE A 85 -0.04 25.43 -7.23
C ILE A 85 0.58 25.39 -5.83
N ARG A 86 1.81 24.89 -5.73
CA ARG A 86 2.59 25.01 -4.49
C ARG A 86 3.11 26.43 -4.30
N THR A 87 2.90 27.00 -3.13
CA THR A 87 3.33 28.39 -2.83
C THR A 87 4.84 28.53 -2.65
N ASP A 88 5.54 27.45 -2.29
CA ASP A 88 6.98 27.47 -2.04
C ASP A 88 7.82 27.55 -3.32
N ASN A 89 7.33 26.99 -4.42
CA ASN A 89 8.09 26.89 -5.67
C ASN A 89 7.30 27.17 -6.96
N ASN A 90 6.03 27.58 -6.85
CA ASN A 90 5.12 27.80 -7.98
C ASN A 90 4.92 26.58 -8.88
N MET A 91 5.17 25.37 -8.37
CA MET A 91 4.95 24.14 -9.11
C MET A 91 3.45 23.91 -9.27
N VAL A 92 2.99 23.83 -10.52
CA VAL A 92 1.63 23.45 -10.85
C VAL A 92 1.46 21.95 -10.59
N LEU A 93 0.52 21.60 -9.70
CA LEU A 93 0.25 20.22 -9.29
C LEU A 93 -0.81 19.57 -10.18
N GLY A 94 -1.75 20.34 -10.71
CA GLY A 94 -2.78 19.86 -11.62
C GLY A 94 -3.93 20.85 -11.81
N VAL A 95 -4.84 20.51 -12.71
CA VAL A 95 -6.02 21.32 -13.03
C VAL A 95 -7.26 20.71 -12.39
N VAL A 96 -8.02 21.53 -11.68
CA VAL A 96 -9.21 21.11 -10.93
C VAL A 96 -10.42 21.97 -11.28
N GLY A 97 -11.61 21.42 -11.04
CA GLY A 97 -12.87 22.16 -11.22
C GLY A 97 -13.19 23.11 -10.07
N LYS A 98 -14.19 23.97 -10.27
CA LYS A 98 -14.68 24.94 -9.27
C LYS A 98 -15.01 24.33 -7.90
N ASP A 99 -15.59 23.12 -7.87
CA ASP A 99 -16.06 22.49 -6.63
C ASP A 99 -14.94 21.78 -5.87
N TYR A 100 -13.73 21.67 -6.44
CA TYR A 100 -12.59 21.08 -5.76
C TYR A 100 -12.11 21.98 -4.61
N HIS A 101 -12.08 21.44 -3.40
CA HIS A 101 -11.56 22.12 -2.22
C HIS A 101 -10.25 21.47 -1.79
N ILE A 102 -9.21 22.29 -1.65
CA ILE A 102 -7.90 21.85 -1.18
C ILE A 102 -8.03 21.45 0.30
N VAL A 103 -7.52 20.27 0.63
CA VAL A 103 -7.22 19.88 2.01
C VAL A 103 -5.71 19.96 2.15
N GLN A 104 -5.24 20.83 3.03
CA GLN A 104 -3.79 21.08 3.17
C GLN A 104 -3.09 19.85 3.72
N ASN A 105 -1.80 19.70 3.41
CA ASN A 105 -0.99 18.61 3.96
C ASN A 105 -1.06 18.62 5.50
N ARG A 106 -0.96 19.79 6.14
CA ARG A 106 -1.13 19.94 7.60
C ARG A 106 -2.45 19.38 8.12
N GLU A 107 -3.55 19.57 7.39
CA GLU A 107 -4.87 19.04 7.75
C GLU A 107 -4.94 17.51 7.61
N ALA A 108 -4.24 16.95 6.62
CA ALA A 108 -4.08 15.51 6.47
C ALA A 108 -3.21 14.88 7.57
N PHE A 109 -2.24 15.61 8.11
CA PHE A 109 -1.47 15.18 9.29
C PHE A 109 -2.33 15.26 10.55
N SER A 110 -3.08 16.35 10.76
CA SER A 110 -3.94 16.51 11.94
C SER A 110 -5.06 15.47 12.03
N PHE A 111 -5.43 14.84 10.91
CA PHE A 111 -6.30 13.65 10.92
C PHE A 111 -5.76 12.56 11.84
N PHE A 112 -4.47 12.25 11.74
CA PHE A 112 -3.86 11.27 12.62
C PHE A 112 -3.76 11.81 14.04
N ASP A 113 -3.45 13.08 14.27
CA ASP A 113 -3.44 13.67 15.61
C ASP A 113 -4.79 13.54 16.33
N ALA A 114 -5.89 13.77 15.63
CA ALA A 114 -7.25 13.60 16.15
C ALA A 114 -7.53 12.14 16.54
N ILE A 115 -6.93 11.19 15.81
CA ILE A 115 -7.00 9.76 16.15
C ILE A 115 -6.02 9.40 17.28
N VAL A 116 -4.86 10.05 17.35
CA VAL A 116 -3.76 9.84 18.31
C VAL A 116 -4.09 10.42 19.69
N GLY A 117 -5.02 11.38 19.79
CA GLY A 117 -5.39 12.16 20.98
C GLY A 117 -5.85 11.41 22.24
N GLY A 118 -5.83 10.07 22.24
CA GLY A 118 -5.98 9.21 23.42
C GLY A 118 -4.67 8.82 24.13
N GLY A 119 -3.51 9.37 23.70
CA GLY A 119 -2.30 9.44 24.52
C GLY A 119 -1.33 8.26 24.51
N LYS A 120 -1.59 7.14 23.82
CA LYS A 120 -0.62 6.01 23.71
C LYS A 120 -0.71 5.17 22.42
N GLY A 121 -1.36 5.67 21.37
CA GLY A 121 -1.83 4.80 20.29
C GLY A 121 -0.92 4.70 19.08
N ILE A 122 -0.97 5.74 18.26
CA ILE A 122 -0.57 5.63 16.87
C ILE A 122 0.73 6.40 16.65
N LEU A 123 1.69 5.78 15.98
CA LEU A 123 3.03 6.32 15.76
C LEU A 123 3.27 6.57 14.28
N TYR A 124 3.65 7.78 13.87
CA TYR A 124 3.95 8.06 12.46
C TYR A 124 5.12 7.22 11.96
N GLU A 125 4.87 6.35 10.99
CA GLU A 125 5.83 5.34 10.53
C GLU A 125 6.56 5.80 9.27
N THR A 126 5.82 6.39 8.33
CA THR A 126 6.34 6.94 7.07
C THR A 126 5.44 8.05 6.56
N ALA A 127 5.98 8.98 5.78
CA ALA A 127 5.20 9.84 4.91
C ALA A 127 6.04 10.30 3.73
N GLY A 128 5.38 10.69 2.64
CA GLY A 128 6.07 11.26 1.50
C GLY A 128 5.14 11.81 0.41
N ALA A 129 5.76 12.46 -0.57
CA ALA A 129 5.11 12.98 -1.76
C ALA A 129 5.50 12.17 -2.99
N LEU A 130 4.60 12.15 -3.97
CA LEU A 130 4.77 11.49 -5.25
C LEU A 130 4.71 12.53 -6.37
N GLY A 131 5.41 12.26 -7.48
CA GLY A 131 5.51 13.15 -8.64
C GLY A 131 6.15 14.50 -8.28
N ASN A 132 5.44 15.58 -8.56
CA ASN A 132 5.81 16.97 -8.24
C ASN A 132 5.35 17.43 -6.85
N GLY A 133 4.74 16.53 -6.06
CA GLY A 133 4.09 16.84 -4.79
C GLY A 133 2.57 16.94 -4.91
N GLU A 134 2.00 16.51 -6.04
CA GLU A 134 0.56 16.50 -6.26
C GLU A 134 -0.15 15.38 -5.52
N ARG A 135 0.56 14.36 -5.06
CA ARG A 135 -0.01 13.27 -4.25
C ARG A 135 0.85 13.00 -3.04
N ILE A 136 0.23 12.89 -1.88
CA ILE A 136 0.93 12.55 -0.64
C ILE A 136 0.40 11.25 -0.06
N PHE A 137 1.22 10.61 0.76
CA PHE A 137 0.83 9.47 1.58
C PHE A 137 1.43 9.61 2.98
N ILE A 138 0.69 9.11 3.97
CA ILE A 138 1.04 9.11 5.38
C ILE A 138 0.68 7.72 5.92
N THR A 139 1.60 7.10 6.65
CA THR A 139 1.38 5.83 7.33
C THR A 139 1.66 6.00 8.80
N ALA A 140 0.79 5.44 9.63
CA ALA A 140 0.95 5.46 11.06
C ALA A 140 0.70 4.05 11.63
N LYS A 141 1.63 3.60 12.47
CA LYS A 141 1.63 2.30 13.15
C LYS A 141 0.63 2.34 14.32
N LEU A 142 -0.23 1.33 14.43
CA LEU A 142 -1.20 1.18 15.50
C LEU A 142 -0.55 0.58 16.78
N PRO A 143 -1.09 0.83 17.99
CA PRO A 143 -0.49 0.41 19.28
C PRO A 143 -0.58 -1.09 19.55
N ASP A 144 -1.40 -1.81 18.77
CA ASP A 144 -1.63 -3.24 18.91
C ASP A 144 -1.02 -3.98 17.72
N HIS A 145 -0.89 -5.30 17.88
CA HIS A 145 -0.45 -6.21 16.82
C HIS A 145 -1.48 -7.30 16.60
N ILE A 146 -1.45 -7.95 15.45
CA ILE A 146 -2.12 -9.24 15.27
C ILE A 146 -1.22 -10.30 15.89
N ARG A 147 -1.71 -10.98 16.94
CA ARG A 147 -0.95 -12.02 17.64
C ARG A 147 -1.47 -13.40 17.30
N VAL A 148 -0.59 -14.31 16.90
CA VAL A 148 -0.96 -15.71 16.64
C VAL A 148 -0.35 -16.60 17.72
N GLY A 149 -1.18 -17.47 18.31
CA GLY A 149 -0.80 -18.39 19.39
C GLY A 149 -0.46 -17.69 20.71
N ASN A 150 0.53 -18.22 21.44
CA ASN A 150 0.92 -17.73 22.77
C ASN A 150 1.72 -16.42 22.75
N GLY A 151 1.77 -15.72 21.60
CA GLY A 151 2.18 -14.31 21.53
C GLY A 151 3.56 -14.02 20.94
N GLU A 152 4.27 -15.02 20.40
CA GLU A 152 5.57 -14.85 19.75
C GLU A 152 5.49 -14.46 18.26
N ASP A 153 4.39 -14.80 17.59
CA ASP A 153 4.17 -14.45 16.18
C ASP A 153 3.30 -13.19 16.08
N ILE A 154 3.94 -12.09 15.66
CA ILE A 154 3.41 -10.73 15.76
C ILE A 154 3.41 -10.11 14.36
N THR A 155 2.23 -9.72 13.88
CA THR A 155 2.08 -8.93 12.65
C THR A 155 1.70 -7.49 12.98
N GLU A 156 2.47 -6.55 12.41
CA GLU A 156 2.29 -5.12 12.59
C GLU A 156 1.05 -4.56 11.88
N LYS A 157 0.51 -3.49 12.43
CA LYS A 157 -0.73 -2.86 11.97
C LYS A 157 -0.49 -1.41 11.58
N TYR A 158 -0.95 -1.02 10.39
CA TYR A 158 -0.84 0.35 9.93
C TYR A 158 -2.20 0.91 9.49
N ILE A 159 -2.39 2.20 9.74
CA ILE A 159 -3.37 3.03 9.03
C ILE A 159 -2.60 3.86 8.03
N PHE A 160 -3.12 3.94 6.82
CA PHE A 160 -2.61 4.87 5.83
C PHE A 160 -3.66 5.88 5.41
N LEU A 161 -3.17 7.03 4.98
CA LEU A 161 -3.92 8.07 4.31
C LEU A 161 -3.18 8.47 3.03
N THR A 162 -3.91 8.71 1.96
CA THR A 162 -3.40 9.39 0.76
C THR A 162 -4.39 10.43 0.30
N THR A 163 -3.90 11.52 -0.27
CA THR A 163 -4.71 12.56 -0.90
C THR A 163 -3.97 13.10 -2.11
N SER A 164 -4.71 13.71 -3.05
CA SER A 164 -4.13 14.31 -4.24
C SER A 164 -4.65 15.72 -4.47
N HIS A 165 -3.74 16.61 -4.80
CA HIS A 165 -3.93 18.02 -5.15
C HIS A 165 -4.22 18.24 -6.63
N ASP A 166 -3.97 17.24 -7.49
CA ASP A 166 -4.21 17.30 -8.93
C ASP A 166 -5.67 17.03 -9.35
N GLY A 167 -6.55 16.69 -8.40
CA GLY A 167 -7.93 16.29 -8.69
C GLY A 167 -8.11 14.85 -9.17
N SER A 168 -7.04 14.05 -9.27
CA SER A 168 -7.11 12.66 -9.74
C SER A 168 -7.69 11.69 -8.70
N GLY A 169 -7.76 12.08 -7.43
CA GLY A 169 -8.13 11.20 -6.33
C GLY A 169 -8.96 11.87 -5.24
N SER A 170 -9.51 11.02 -4.37
CA SER A 170 -10.11 11.42 -3.09
C SER A 170 -9.09 11.35 -1.96
N ILE A 171 -9.36 12.04 -0.86
CA ILE A 171 -8.72 11.73 0.42
C ILE A 171 -9.17 10.32 0.79
N THR A 172 -8.22 9.42 0.93
CA THR A 172 -8.47 7.99 1.10
C THR A 172 -7.71 7.52 2.31
N ALA A 173 -8.43 6.96 3.28
CA ALA A 173 -7.85 6.35 4.47
C ALA A 173 -8.28 4.88 4.58
N ALA A 174 -7.34 4.00 4.92
CA ALA A 174 -7.64 2.60 5.15
C ALA A 174 -6.60 1.91 6.04
N PHE A 175 -7.00 0.75 6.56
CA PHE A 175 -6.12 -0.18 7.25
C PHE A 175 -5.29 -0.96 6.24
N THR A 176 -4.03 -1.24 6.61
CA THR A 176 -3.16 -2.11 5.83
C THR A 176 -2.13 -2.78 6.76
N PRO A 177 -1.81 -4.08 6.56
CA PRO A 177 -0.64 -4.69 7.18
C PRO A 177 0.67 -4.28 6.47
N ILE A 178 0.59 -3.55 5.35
CA ILE A 178 1.74 -3.14 4.54
C ILE A 178 2.15 -1.72 4.92
N ARG A 179 3.40 -1.57 5.35
CA ARG A 179 4.05 -0.26 5.50
C ARG A 179 4.20 0.42 4.12
N ILE A 180 3.63 1.61 3.93
CA ILE A 180 3.70 2.33 2.64
C ILE A 180 4.95 3.20 2.59
N VAL A 181 5.73 3.08 1.51
CA VAL A 181 7.01 3.78 1.36
C VAL A 181 7.17 4.47 0.00
N CYS A 182 6.33 4.12 -0.99
CA CYS A 182 6.40 4.63 -2.37
C CYS A 182 5.10 4.41 -3.17
N GLN A 183 5.04 4.89 -4.42
CA GLN A 183 3.85 4.85 -5.31
C GLN A 183 3.26 3.46 -5.53
N ASN A 184 4.03 2.54 -6.09
CA ASN A 184 4.56 1.50 -5.24
C ASN A 184 3.56 0.65 -4.39
N THR A 185 3.99 0.56 -3.14
CA THR A 185 3.21 0.17 -1.96
C THR A 185 1.91 0.92 -1.74
N LEU A 186 1.76 2.14 -2.26
CA LEU A 186 0.51 2.89 -2.15
C LEU A 186 -0.58 2.27 -3.03
N ASN A 187 -0.28 2.02 -4.31
CA ASN A 187 -1.20 1.39 -5.25
C ASN A 187 -1.60 -0.02 -4.80
N ALA A 188 -0.64 -0.75 -4.26
CA ALA A 188 -0.85 -2.04 -3.61
C ALA A 188 -1.84 -1.96 -2.46
N SER A 189 -1.55 -1.08 -1.50
CA SER A 189 -2.43 -0.86 -0.35
C SER A 189 -3.82 -0.53 -0.88
N LEU A 190 -3.93 0.39 -1.85
CA LEU A 190 -5.19 0.81 -2.44
C LEU A 190 -6.01 -0.31 -3.12
N LYS A 191 -5.35 -1.30 -3.75
CA LYS A 191 -6.01 -2.43 -4.43
C LYS A 191 -6.53 -3.49 -3.45
N ASN A 192 -5.87 -3.64 -2.31
CA ASN A 192 -6.10 -4.73 -1.36
C ASN A 192 -6.88 -4.29 -0.12
N MET A 193 -7.40 -3.06 -0.12
CA MET A 193 -8.14 -2.54 1.02
C MET A 193 -9.54 -3.15 1.08
N SER A 194 -9.85 -3.79 2.19
CA SER A 194 -11.22 -3.83 2.71
C SER A 194 -11.46 -2.59 3.58
N ASN A 195 -12.71 -2.12 3.68
CA ASN A 195 -13.11 -1.04 4.60
C ASN A 195 -12.41 0.32 4.38
N VAL A 196 -12.41 0.80 3.14
CA VAL A 196 -11.85 2.11 2.74
C VAL A 196 -12.82 3.24 3.05
N VAL A 197 -12.30 4.33 3.64
CA VAL A 197 -13.01 5.61 3.66
C VAL A 197 -12.46 6.50 2.55
N ARG A 198 -13.37 6.95 1.67
CA ARG A 198 -13.06 7.89 0.58
C ARG A 198 -13.86 9.17 0.76
N ILE A 199 -13.15 10.29 0.87
CA ILE A 199 -13.73 11.63 1.07
C ILE A 199 -13.38 12.46 -0.16
N ARG A 200 -14.43 12.88 -0.88
CA ARG A 200 -14.28 13.79 -2.03
C ARG A 200 -13.82 15.17 -1.54
N HIS A 201 -12.95 15.82 -2.30
CA HIS A 201 -12.46 17.19 -2.12
C HIS A 201 -13.56 18.23 -2.38
N THR A 202 -14.55 18.33 -1.49
CA THR A 202 -15.61 19.37 -1.49
C THR A 202 -15.54 20.21 -0.23
N SER A 203 -16.37 21.25 -0.10
CA SER A 203 -16.36 22.18 1.05
C SER A 203 -16.44 21.48 2.42
N GLY A 204 -17.15 20.36 2.51
CA GLY A 204 -17.23 19.54 3.73
C GLY A 204 -16.16 18.44 3.85
N ALA A 205 -15.07 18.48 3.07
CA ALA A 205 -14.03 17.45 3.13
C ALA A 205 -13.30 17.44 4.48
N LYS A 206 -12.94 18.61 5.01
CA LYS A 206 -12.24 18.76 6.28
C LYS A 206 -13.05 18.19 7.46
N GLN A 207 -14.31 18.59 7.58
CA GLN A 207 -15.19 18.07 8.63
C GLN A 207 -15.40 16.55 8.52
N ARG A 208 -15.58 16.02 7.30
CA ARG A 208 -15.70 14.57 7.09
C ARG A 208 -14.42 13.80 7.38
N LEU A 209 -13.27 14.46 7.26
CA LEU A 209 -11.97 13.89 7.62
C LEU A 209 -11.84 13.82 9.14
N GLU A 210 -12.27 14.85 9.87
CA GLU A 210 -12.35 14.83 11.34
C GLU A 210 -13.35 13.77 11.85
N ASP A 211 -14.48 13.59 11.16
CA ASP A 211 -15.49 12.56 11.48
C ASP A 211 -15.06 11.13 11.16
N ALA A 212 -13.90 10.94 10.51
CA ALA A 212 -13.43 9.63 10.09
C ALA A 212 -12.87 8.77 11.23
N HIS A 213 -13.19 9.06 12.50
CA HIS A 213 -13.11 8.14 13.65
C HIS A 213 -13.70 6.74 13.36
N LYS A 214 -14.60 6.62 12.38
CA LYS A 214 -15.11 5.34 11.87
C LYS A 214 -14.03 4.43 11.25
N VAL A 215 -12.93 4.98 10.72
CA VAL A 215 -11.79 4.23 10.15
C VAL A 215 -11.14 3.35 11.23
N MET A 216 -11.03 3.84 12.46
CA MET A 216 -10.49 3.07 13.60
C MET A 216 -11.38 1.88 13.97
N GLY A 217 -12.70 2.09 14.03
CA GLY A 217 -13.66 1.01 14.32
C GLY A 217 -13.57 -0.14 13.30
N LEU A 218 -13.31 0.20 12.04
CA LEU A 218 -13.14 -0.79 10.97
C LEU A 218 -11.77 -1.47 11.00
N ALA A 219 -10.70 -0.73 11.29
CA ALA A 219 -9.34 -1.26 11.44
C ALA A 219 -9.25 -2.27 12.59
N ASN A 220 -9.84 -1.95 13.75
CA ASN A 220 -9.91 -2.87 14.89
C ASN A 220 -10.72 -4.13 14.56
N LYS A 221 -11.86 -3.99 13.87
CA LYS A 221 -12.68 -5.16 13.50
C LYS A 221 -11.93 -6.12 12.58
N LEU A 222 -11.24 -5.62 11.55
CA LEU A 222 -10.50 -6.46 10.61
C LEU A 222 -9.28 -7.10 11.25
N SER A 223 -8.54 -6.35 12.07
CA SER A 223 -7.44 -6.90 12.87
C SER A 223 -7.92 -8.08 13.71
N ASN A 224 -9.05 -7.91 14.41
CA ASN A 224 -9.59 -8.97 15.25
C ASN A 224 -10.02 -10.18 14.43
N GLN A 225 -10.65 -9.96 13.26
CA GLN A 225 -11.02 -11.06 12.36
C GLN A 225 -9.80 -11.81 11.83
N LEU A 226 -8.75 -11.11 11.38
CA LEU A 226 -7.52 -11.74 10.92
C LEU A 226 -6.81 -12.49 12.06
N GLU A 227 -6.78 -11.90 13.25
CA GLU A 227 -6.25 -12.55 14.44
C GLU A 227 -7.03 -13.83 14.78
N GLU A 228 -8.36 -13.79 14.79
CA GLU A 228 -9.22 -14.95 15.00
C GLU A 228 -8.97 -16.02 13.92
N THR A 229 -8.92 -15.65 12.64
CA THR A 229 -8.64 -16.56 11.53
C THR A 229 -7.27 -17.23 11.68
N PHE A 230 -6.21 -16.46 11.94
CA PHE A 230 -4.87 -17.02 12.07
C PHE A 230 -4.72 -17.89 13.32
N ASN A 231 -5.33 -17.49 14.45
CA ASN A 231 -5.36 -18.33 15.66
C ASN A 231 -6.17 -19.61 15.45
N TYR A 232 -7.22 -19.58 14.63
CA TYR A 232 -7.96 -20.77 14.25
C TYR A 232 -7.11 -21.68 13.34
N TRP A 233 -6.47 -21.13 12.31
CA TRP A 233 -5.60 -21.87 11.41
C TRP A 233 -4.39 -22.49 12.10
N ALA A 234 -3.82 -21.83 13.11
CA ALA A 234 -2.72 -22.37 13.92
C ALA A 234 -3.12 -23.63 14.70
N LYS A 235 -4.43 -23.84 14.95
CA LYS A 235 -4.96 -25.05 15.62
C LYS A 235 -5.23 -26.20 14.65
N ILE A 236 -5.36 -25.92 13.35
CA ILE A 236 -5.62 -26.94 12.33
C ILE A 236 -4.30 -27.58 11.94
N LYS A 237 -4.14 -28.88 12.24
CA LYS A 237 -2.98 -29.65 11.84
C LYS A 237 -3.13 -30.15 10.40
N ILE A 238 -2.04 -30.08 9.65
CA ILE A 238 -1.95 -30.57 8.27
C ILE A 238 -0.71 -31.44 8.12
N GLY A 239 -0.81 -32.51 7.33
CA GLY A 239 0.34 -33.36 7.01
C GLY A 239 1.24 -32.75 5.94
N ASP A 240 2.49 -33.22 5.85
CA ASP A 240 3.49 -32.75 4.89
C ASP A 240 3.00 -32.84 3.43
N ALA A 241 2.28 -33.93 3.10
CA ALA A 241 1.71 -34.12 1.77
C ALA A 241 0.64 -33.08 1.43
N GLU A 242 -0.23 -32.75 2.39
CA GLU A 242 -1.29 -31.76 2.25
C GLU A 242 -0.69 -30.35 2.16
N MET A 243 0.32 -30.05 2.98
CA MET A 243 1.07 -28.80 2.90
C MET A 243 1.71 -28.62 1.52
N LYS A 244 2.42 -29.65 1.02
CA LYS A 244 3.03 -29.60 -0.31
C LYS A 244 1.98 -29.40 -1.40
N LYS A 245 0.82 -30.05 -1.29
CA LYS A 245 -0.29 -29.88 -2.25
C LYS A 245 -0.89 -28.47 -2.20
N LEU A 246 -1.07 -27.89 -1.01
CA LEU A 246 -1.55 -26.52 -0.85
C LEU A 246 -0.57 -25.53 -1.49
N ILE A 247 0.73 -25.68 -1.23
CA ILE A 247 1.78 -24.85 -1.85
C ILE A 247 1.76 -24.99 -3.38
N GLN A 248 1.63 -26.21 -3.92
CA GLN A 248 1.50 -26.42 -5.37
C GLN A 248 0.33 -25.65 -5.98
N LEU A 249 -0.85 -25.75 -5.35
CA LEU A 249 -2.06 -25.09 -5.83
C LEU A 249 -1.96 -23.57 -5.71
N ALA A 250 -1.40 -23.08 -4.59
CA ALA A 250 -1.21 -21.65 -4.36
C ALA A 250 -0.25 -21.02 -5.37
N LEU A 251 0.86 -21.70 -5.68
CA LEU A 251 1.91 -21.21 -6.59
C LEU A 251 1.62 -21.45 -8.07
N CYS A 252 0.51 -22.12 -8.41
CA CYS A 252 0.19 -22.58 -9.76
C CYS A 252 0.14 -21.43 -10.80
N PRO A 253 1.07 -21.35 -11.76
CA PRO A 253 1.26 -20.16 -12.59
C PRO A 253 0.08 -19.85 -13.52
N ASN A 254 -0.59 -20.88 -14.04
CA ASN A 254 -1.63 -20.78 -15.05
C ASN A 254 -2.59 -21.99 -15.01
N LYS A 255 -3.65 -21.96 -15.84
CA LYS A 255 -4.67 -23.03 -15.89
C LYS A 255 -4.14 -24.36 -16.44
N GLU A 256 -3.17 -24.31 -17.35
CA GLU A 256 -2.55 -25.52 -17.92
C GLU A 256 -1.81 -26.31 -16.84
N THR A 257 -1.00 -25.62 -16.03
CA THR A 257 -0.31 -26.22 -14.88
C THR A 257 -1.31 -26.81 -13.87
N LEU A 258 -2.43 -26.13 -13.65
CA LEU A 258 -3.49 -26.62 -12.77
C LEU A 258 -4.09 -27.94 -13.31
N ASN A 259 -4.36 -28.00 -14.61
CA ASN A 259 -4.88 -29.22 -15.25
C ASN A 259 -3.90 -30.39 -15.13
N HIS A 260 -2.59 -30.16 -15.32
CA HIS A 260 -1.58 -31.20 -15.12
C HIS A 260 -1.52 -31.66 -13.66
N LEU A 261 -1.61 -30.73 -12.68
CA LEU A 261 -1.65 -31.05 -11.26
C LEU A 261 -2.90 -31.84 -10.83
N GLN A 262 -4.04 -31.62 -11.49
CA GLN A 262 -5.28 -32.35 -11.26
C GLN A 262 -5.23 -33.75 -11.87
N LYS A 263 -4.65 -33.89 -13.07
CA LYS A 263 -4.52 -35.19 -13.77
C LYS A 263 -3.39 -36.07 -13.26
N GLY A 264 -2.54 -35.56 -12.36
CA GLY A 264 -1.37 -36.28 -11.86
C GLY A 264 -0.20 -36.34 -12.87
N ASN A 265 -0.21 -35.50 -13.91
CA ASN A 265 0.80 -35.47 -14.96
C ASN A 265 2.03 -34.67 -14.50
N PHE A 266 2.70 -35.13 -13.44
CA PHE A 266 3.82 -34.41 -12.83
C PHE A 266 5.04 -34.28 -13.76
N GLU A 267 5.20 -35.16 -14.74
CA GLU A 267 6.28 -35.11 -15.72
C GLU A 267 6.19 -33.86 -16.61
N GLU A 268 4.97 -33.48 -17.01
CA GLU A 268 4.66 -32.32 -17.86
C GLU A 268 4.82 -30.96 -17.16
N LEU A 269 4.99 -30.96 -15.83
CA LEU A 269 5.19 -29.73 -15.07
C LEU A 269 6.58 -29.16 -15.34
N SER A 270 6.65 -27.85 -15.60
CA SER A 270 7.94 -27.17 -15.84
C SER A 270 8.90 -27.31 -14.67
N THR A 271 10.19 -27.47 -14.95
CA THR A 271 11.25 -27.54 -13.94
C THR A 271 11.26 -26.29 -13.04
N VAL A 272 10.99 -25.12 -13.62
CA VAL A 272 10.89 -23.85 -12.87
C VAL A 272 9.78 -23.91 -11.82
N PHE A 273 8.61 -24.45 -12.17
CA PHE A 273 7.51 -24.61 -11.23
C PHE A 273 7.84 -25.62 -10.13
N LYS A 274 8.38 -26.79 -10.49
CA LYS A 274 8.82 -27.82 -9.53
C LYS A 274 9.80 -27.24 -8.51
N ASN A 275 10.85 -26.57 -8.98
CA ASN A 275 11.85 -25.93 -8.12
C ASN A 275 11.25 -24.84 -7.22
N THR A 276 10.30 -24.05 -7.74
CA THR A 276 9.62 -23.01 -6.96
C THR A 276 8.81 -23.62 -5.81
N VAL A 277 8.06 -24.69 -6.09
CA VAL A 277 7.30 -25.45 -5.08
C VAL A 277 8.23 -26.08 -4.06
N ASP A 278 9.31 -26.74 -4.50
CA ASP A 278 10.24 -27.42 -3.60
C ASP A 278 10.99 -26.43 -2.71
N ASN A 279 11.35 -25.25 -3.23
CA ASN A 279 11.95 -24.19 -2.42
C ASN A 279 10.99 -23.63 -1.38
N ALA A 280 9.72 -23.40 -1.75
CA ALA A 280 8.69 -22.94 -0.80
C ALA A 280 8.37 -24.01 0.26
N PHE A 281 8.33 -25.28 -0.13
CA PHE A 281 8.14 -26.39 0.79
C PHE A 281 9.36 -26.57 1.73
N THR A 282 10.58 -26.43 1.20
CA THR A 282 11.81 -26.46 2.01
C THR A 282 11.81 -25.32 3.04
N TYR A 283 11.38 -24.13 2.64
CA TYR A 283 11.20 -23.01 3.58
C TYR A 283 10.21 -23.35 4.70
N ALA A 284 9.07 -23.96 4.37
CA ALA A 284 8.09 -24.44 5.35
C ALA A 284 8.66 -25.47 6.33
N MET A 285 9.58 -26.32 5.87
CA MET A 285 10.15 -27.39 6.68
C MET A 285 11.35 -26.97 7.53
N MET A 286 12.08 -25.93 7.11
CA MET A 286 13.41 -25.64 7.67
C MET A 286 13.60 -24.23 8.23
N SER A 287 12.77 -23.25 7.86
CA SER A 287 12.94 -21.88 8.37
C SER A 287 12.57 -21.79 9.86
N ASP A 288 13.35 -21.04 10.64
CA ASP A 288 13.08 -20.80 12.06
C ASP A 288 11.66 -20.27 12.30
N ALA A 289 11.22 -19.31 11.47
CA ALA A 289 9.86 -18.73 11.51
C ALA A 289 8.76 -19.76 11.20
N GLN A 290 9.10 -20.92 10.64
CA GLN A 290 8.18 -22.01 10.32
C GLN A 290 8.23 -23.14 11.34
N GLN A 291 9.22 -23.15 12.24
CA GLN A 291 9.35 -24.14 13.30
C GLN A 291 8.64 -23.76 14.60
N MET A 292 7.96 -22.60 14.64
CA MET A 292 7.17 -22.15 15.78
C MET A 292 5.95 -23.07 16.01
N GLU A 293 5.43 -23.08 17.24
CA GLU A 293 4.24 -23.86 17.60
C GLU A 293 3.02 -23.52 16.72
N THR A 294 2.91 -22.24 16.36
CA THR A 294 1.84 -21.67 15.53
C THR A 294 1.91 -22.06 14.07
N THR A 295 3.10 -22.38 13.55
CA THR A 295 3.34 -22.61 12.13
C THR A 295 3.62 -24.08 11.83
N LYS A 296 4.41 -24.76 12.66
CA LYS A 296 4.90 -26.12 12.38
C LYS A 296 3.76 -27.13 12.24
N GLY A 297 3.58 -27.66 11.02
CA GLY A 297 2.55 -28.64 10.70
C GLY A 297 1.13 -28.09 10.86
N THR A 298 0.93 -26.79 10.69
CA THR A 298 -0.38 -26.13 10.80
C THR A 298 -0.83 -25.51 9.48
N LEU A 299 -2.11 -25.23 9.37
CA LEU A 299 -2.66 -24.50 8.22
C LEU A 299 -2.10 -23.07 8.13
N PHE A 300 -1.87 -22.43 9.29
CA PHE A 300 -1.22 -21.12 9.34
C PHE A 300 0.23 -21.18 8.83
N GLY A 301 0.96 -22.26 9.12
CA GLY A 301 2.28 -22.53 8.54
C GLY A 301 2.25 -22.68 7.02
N ALA A 302 1.25 -23.37 6.47
CA ALA A 302 1.08 -23.48 5.01
C ALA A 302 0.82 -22.14 4.33
N TYR A 303 0.03 -21.25 4.94
CA TYR A 303 -0.12 -19.89 4.46
C TYR A 303 1.22 -19.14 4.48
N ASN A 304 1.92 -19.18 5.62
CA ASN A 304 3.22 -18.53 5.79
C ASN A 304 4.32 -19.12 4.91
N ALA A 305 4.18 -20.37 4.45
CA ALA A 305 5.14 -20.99 3.56
C ALA A 305 5.16 -20.26 2.20
N VAL A 306 3.99 -19.85 1.71
CA VAL A 306 3.85 -19.12 0.46
C VAL A 306 4.30 -17.68 0.62
N THR A 307 3.82 -16.97 1.64
CA THR A 307 4.17 -15.56 1.86
C THR A 307 5.65 -15.42 2.21
N GLY A 308 6.15 -16.25 3.12
CA GLY A 308 7.55 -16.27 3.56
C GLY A 308 8.52 -16.73 2.47
N PHE A 309 8.13 -17.65 1.57
CA PHE A 309 8.94 -17.99 0.39
C PHE A 309 9.21 -16.75 -0.47
N TYR A 310 8.17 -15.99 -0.80
CA TYR A 310 8.33 -14.79 -1.61
C TYR A 310 9.07 -13.68 -0.86
N GLN A 311 8.91 -13.58 0.45
CA GLN A 311 9.61 -12.59 1.25
C GLN A 311 11.10 -12.91 1.44
N ASN A 312 11.46 -14.18 1.67
CA ASN A 312 12.76 -14.54 2.22
C ASN A 312 13.62 -15.43 1.30
N VAL A 313 13.01 -16.19 0.39
CA VAL A 313 13.72 -17.21 -0.41
C VAL A 313 13.77 -16.85 -1.89
N LYS A 314 12.68 -16.31 -2.45
CA LYS A 314 12.63 -15.95 -3.86
C LYS A 314 13.68 -14.88 -4.15
N THR A 315 14.61 -15.18 -5.06
CA THR A 315 15.53 -14.18 -5.59
C THR A 315 14.81 -13.25 -6.55
N TYR A 316 15.02 -11.95 -6.38
CA TYR A 316 14.56 -10.90 -7.27
C TYR A 316 15.74 -10.23 -7.94
N LYS A 317 15.52 -9.60 -9.09
CA LYS A 317 16.56 -8.88 -9.82
C LYS A 317 17.14 -7.73 -8.97
N ASP A 318 16.24 -7.05 -8.27
CA ASP A 318 16.48 -5.90 -7.42
C ASP A 318 15.32 -5.83 -6.41
N ASP A 319 15.46 -4.96 -5.40
CA ASP A 319 14.44 -4.80 -4.37
C ASP A 319 13.13 -4.20 -4.93
N GLU A 320 13.20 -3.51 -6.07
CA GLU A 320 12.03 -2.98 -6.77
C GLU A 320 11.16 -4.11 -7.31
N ALA A 321 11.76 -5.08 -8.00
CA ALA A 321 11.09 -6.27 -8.49
C ALA A 321 10.49 -7.09 -7.35
N LYS A 322 11.17 -7.13 -6.18
CA LYS A 322 10.65 -7.76 -4.96
C LYS A 322 9.38 -7.06 -4.49
N LEU A 323 9.44 -5.74 -4.34
CA LEU A 323 8.30 -4.93 -3.92
C LEU A 323 7.10 -5.07 -4.86
N GLN A 324 7.33 -4.98 -6.17
CA GLN A 324 6.30 -5.15 -7.20
C GLN A 324 5.60 -6.50 -7.06
N SER A 325 6.37 -7.56 -6.85
CA SER A 325 5.84 -8.91 -6.72
C SER A 325 4.98 -9.09 -5.47
N ILE A 326 5.48 -8.69 -4.30
CA ILE A 326 4.87 -8.98 -2.99
C ILE A 326 3.70 -8.06 -2.72
N ILE A 327 3.84 -6.78 -3.06
CA ILE A 327 2.93 -5.76 -2.60
C ILE A 327 2.02 -5.30 -3.74
N MET A 328 2.49 -5.16 -4.98
CA MET A 328 1.78 -4.38 -6.03
C MET A 328 0.85 -5.11 -6.99
N GLY A 329 0.22 -6.18 -6.54
CA GLY A 329 -0.59 -7.05 -7.39
C GLY A 329 0.27 -7.88 -8.34
N GLY A 330 1.56 -8.00 -8.05
CA GLY A 330 2.46 -8.89 -8.75
C GLY A 330 2.25 -10.34 -8.36
N THR A 331 3.16 -11.21 -8.82
CA THR A 331 2.98 -12.66 -8.69
C THR A 331 2.86 -13.10 -7.23
N ALA A 332 3.74 -12.64 -6.34
CA ALA A 332 3.72 -13.06 -4.94
C ALA A 332 2.41 -12.68 -4.24
N GLN A 333 1.87 -11.49 -4.52
CA GLN A 333 0.59 -11.08 -3.96
C GLN A 333 -0.57 -11.97 -4.43
N MET A 334 -0.65 -12.23 -5.75
CA MET A 334 -1.68 -13.10 -6.32
C MET A 334 -1.60 -14.53 -5.75
N ARG A 335 -0.38 -15.06 -5.55
CA ARG A 335 -0.18 -16.38 -4.93
C ARG A 335 -0.52 -16.38 -3.45
N SER A 336 -0.22 -15.31 -2.73
CA SER A 336 -0.58 -15.16 -1.31
C SER A 336 -2.09 -15.09 -1.12
N GLN A 337 -2.81 -14.36 -1.99
CA GLN A 337 -4.26 -14.33 -2.00
C GLN A 337 -4.84 -15.72 -2.28
N LYS A 338 -4.28 -16.43 -3.27
CA LYS A 338 -4.69 -17.81 -3.57
C LYS A 338 -4.44 -18.75 -2.39
N ALA A 339 -3.30 -18.61 -1.70
CA ALA A 339 -3.00 -19.38 -0.51
C ALA A 339 -4.00 -19.12 0.61
N PHE A 340 -4.37 -17.86 0.84
CA PHE A 340 -5.39 -17.48 1.82
C PHE A 340 -6.75 -18.14 1.50
N GLU A 341 -7.22 -18.05 0.26
CA GLU A 341 -8.46 -18.71 -0.19
C GLU A 341 -8.42 -20.23 -0.01
N LEU A 342 -7.28 -20.87 -0.30
CA LEU A 342 -7.13 -22.31 -0.10
C LEU A 342 -7.16 -22.68 1.38
N CYS A 343 -6.53 -21.88 2.24
CA CYS A 343 -6.57 -22.09 3.68
C CYS A 343 -7.99 -21.90 4.24
N GLU A 344 -8.71 -20.85 3.85
CA GLU A 344 -10.12 -20.68 4.23
C GLU A 344 -10.96 -21.90 3.84
N ASN A 345 -10.79 -22.40 2.62
CA ASN A 345 -11.52 -23.58 2.16
C ASN A 345 -11.18 -24.83 2.96
N VAL A 346 -9.90 -25.06 3.27
CA VAL A 346 -9.49 -26.18 4.15
C VAL A 346 -10.05 -26.01 5.56
N ALA A 347 -10.10 -24.79 6.07
CA ALA A 347 -10.60 -24.48 7.40
C ALA A 347 -12.12 -24.71 7.52
N HIS A 348 -12.87 -24.54 6.43
CA HIS A 348 -14.32 -24.75 6.37
C HIS A 348 -14.73 -26.19 5.99
N PHE A 349 -14.02 -26.82 5.06
CA PHE A 349 -14.43 -28.10 4.45
C PHE A 349 -13.48 -29.28 4.77
N GLY A 350 -12.38 -29.02 5.48
CA GLY A 350 -11.34 -30.02 5.75
C GLY A 350 -10.35 -30.19 4.59
N ALA A 351 -9.22 -30.87 4.87
CA ALA A 351 -8.17 -31.11 3.88
C ALA A 351 -8.58 -32.08 2.76
N ASP A 352 -9.70 -32.80 2.92
CA ASP A 352 -10.27 -33.68 1.89
C ASP A 352 -10.74 -32.93 0.65
N ILE A 353 -10.84 -31.59 0.69
CA ILE A 353 -11.08 -30.77 -0.51
C ILE A 353 -9.98 -30.95 -1.57
N PHE A 354 -8.77 -31.34 -1.17
CA PHE A 354 -7.69 -31.66 -2.09
C PHE A 354 -7.84 -33.04 -2.76
N LYS A 355 -8.74 -33.90 -2.25
CA LYS A 355 -9.06 -35.23 -2.78
C LYS A 355 -10.28 -35.24 -3.71
N MET A 356 -11.01 -34.14 -3.82
CA MET A 356 -12.23 -34.03 -4.65
C MET A 356 -11.97 -33.61 -6.12
N ASN A 357 -10.86 -34.02 -6.72
CA ASN A 357 -10.67 -34.00 -8.19
C ASN A 357 -10.08 -35.30 -8.67
#